data_AF-A0A495FCZ3-F1
#
_entry.id   AF-A0A495FCZ3-F1
#
_cell.length_a   1.000
_cell.length_b   1.000
_cell.length_c   1.000
_cell.angle_alpha   90.00
_cell.angle_beta   90.00
_cell.angle_gamma   90.00
#
_symmetry.space_group_name_H-M   'P 1'
#
loop_
_entity.id
_entity.type
_entity.pdbx_description
1 polymer ?
#
loop_
_entity_poly.entity_id
_entity_poly.type
_entity_poly.pdbx_seq_one_letter_code
_entity_poly.pdbx_strand_id
1 'polypeptide(L)'
;MADAFDEMVLAIDVRYFASTVLLEDYKKIAALIYPKPRYREFNIPKKSGGKRAIAAPRKKLKILQQRLLSYLVAKIDPPKACVHGFVPGRNVVTNASKHSERNPRFILNVDLENFFPTITFYRVRGVFLKRPFNLSYSVASMLAHLCCHNGVLAQGSPTSPILSNLVCRKLDNDLSALARKYRAVYTRYCDDITMSFVAKMADNLPANICSFNGEAVNIGDELKAVIAANGFALNDEKSRLSSSSHRQEITGLTVNDFPNVRRQYIDSIRGALHSWEVHGYKLAEARWQETPYKRIRVSNTVPKLCFNLKGRLLYLKMVRGGDDEIYGRLASKFNKLVAIGVVGEVPPCKPLPIDYSVTTANGARHAVFVLQAQWFEKNELIFERQGTAFFVGQGYLLTCEHVVSNELSSDEKDDAMGELEQARHTVLIPGGKEYPVELVAVHEHYDVALLKFSGDGPEYIRRFKLSQASATVGQKSCLLGFPNWSNGRPVTVVNGEVTSVYSRSATQKLETSQQIRKGNSGGPLLNAELEVVGMATDGATYEKGNNECLTSGQIRQWLIDIKAEVQL
;
A
#
# COMPACT_ATOMS: atom_id res chain seq x y z
N MET A 1 -43.02 12.41 14.31
CA MET A 1 -43.93 13.13 13.40
C MET A 1 -43.39 14.49 12.93
N ALA A 2 -42.46 15.14 13.62
CA ALA A 2 -41.83 16.39 13.15
C ALA A 2 -41.02 16.23 11.83
N ASP A 3 -40.43 15.06 11.58
CA ASP A 3 -39.47 14.85 10.49
C ASP A 3 -40.10 14.88 9.07
N ALA A 4 -41.29 14.30 8.88
CA ALA A 4 -41.89 14.18 7.55
C ALA A 4 -42.49 15.50 7.02
N PHE A 5 -43.07 16.31 7.91
CA PHE A 5 -43.60 17.62 7.55
C PHE A 5 -42.45 18.60 7.25
N ASP A 6 -41.42 18.62 8.09
CA ASP A 6 -40.24 19.46 7.85
C ASP A 6 -39.51 19.08 6.57
N GLU A 7 -39.39 17.78 6.25
CA GLU A 7 -38.85 17.33 4.95
C GLU A 7 -39.70 17.80 3.76
N MET A 8 -41.03 17.73 3.89
CA MET A 8 -41.94 18.23 2.85
C MET A 8 -41.78 19.73 2.64
N VAL A 9 -41.77 20.52 3.72
CA VAL A 9 -41.61 21.98 3.65
C VAL A 9 -40.24 22.35 3.07
N LEU A 10 -39.18 21.66 3.50
CA LEU A 10 -37.83 21.81 2.95
C LEU A 10 -37.79 21.52 1.45
N ALA A 11 -38.55 20.54 0.97
CA ALA A 11 -38.62 20.23 -0.45
C ALA A 11 -39.29 21.32 -1.28
N ILE A 12 -40.26 22.06 -0.74
CA ILE A 12 -41.11 22.98 -1.52
C ILE A 12 -40.79 24.46 -1.34
N ASP A 13 -40.34 24.89 -0.15
CA ASP A 13 -40.14 26.29 0.20
C ASP A 13 -38.65 26.68 0.13
N VAL A 14 -38.34 27.60 -0.79
CA VAL A 14 -36.97 28.09 -1.01
C VAL A 14 -36.39 28.88 0.16
N ARG A 15 -37.23 29.61 0.90
CA ARG A 15 -36.80 30.39 2.07
C ARG A 15 -36.51 29.46 3.22
N TYR A 16 -37.38 28.48 3.46
CA TYR A 16 -37.17 27.47 4.48
C TYR A 16 -35.93 26.62 4.18
N PHE A 17 -35.74 26.16 2.93
CA PHE A 17 -34.50 25.46 2.55
C PHE A 17 -33.26 26.32 2.80
N ALA A 18 -33.30 27.60 2.41
CA ALA A 18 -32.19 28.53 2.60
C ALA A 18 -31.82 28.70 4.07
N SER A 19 -32.80 28.94 4.95
CA SER A 19 -32.55 29.13 6.39
C SER A 19 -32.12 27.85 7.09
N THR A 20 -32.69 26.70 6.71
CA THR A 20 -32.50 25.43 7.43
C THR A 20 -31.27 24.66 6.96
N VAL A 21 -31.06 24.57 5.64
CA VAL A 21 -29.94 23.80 5.06
C VAL A 21 -28.73 24.68 4.79
N LEU A 22 -28.97 25.84 4.18
CA LEU A 22 -27.88 26.74 3.78
C LEU A 22 -27.51 27.73 4.88
N LEU A 23 -28.26 27.77 5.99
CA LEU A 23 -28.04 28.61 7.17
C LEU A 23 -27.81 30.09 6.79
N GLU A 24 -28.62 30.59 5.85
CA GLU A 24 -28.54 31.97 5.36
C GLU A 24 -29.89 32.42 4.81
N ASP A 25 -30.19 33.72 4.90
CA ASP A 25 -31.40 34.30 4.32
C ASP A 25 -31.41 34.21 2.78
N TYR A 26 -32.57 33.87 2.20
CA TYR A 26 -32.71 33.71 0.75
C TYR A 26 -32.35 34.98 -0.02
N LYS A 27 -32.65 36.19 0.48
CA LYS A 27 -32.32 37.44 -0.25
C LYS A 27 -30.81 37.60 -0.36
N LYS A 28 -30.05 37.22 0.68
CA LYS A 28 -28.57 37.24 0.63
C LYS A 28 -28.02 36.18 -0.31
N ILE A 29 -28.62 34.98 -0.34
CA ILE A 29 -28.24 33.94 -1.31
C ILE A 29 -28.52 34.41 -2.74
N ALA A 30 -29.71 34.97 -2.98
CA ALA A 30 -30.12 35.53 -4.27
C ALA A 30 -29.13 36.61 -4.74
N ALA A 31 -28.72 37.52 -3.87
CA ALA A 31 -27.70 38.54 -4.17
C ALA A 31 -26.31 37.97 -4.49
N LEU A 32 -26.01 36.74 -4.06
CA LEU A 32 -24.76 36.05 -4.37
C LEU A 32 -24.79 35.26 -5.68
N ILE A 33 -25.96 34.76 -6.09
CA ILE A 33 -26.12 33.88 -7.27
C ILE A 33 -26.66 34.62 -8.50
N TYR A 34 -27.35 35.75 -8.33
CA TYR A 34 -27.92 36.54 -9.42
C TYR A 34 -27.17 37.87 -9.64
N PRO A 35 -27.03 38.34 -10.91
CA PRO A 35 -27.39 37.62 -12.13
C PRO A 35 -26.46 36.43 -12.43
N LYS A 36 -25.26 36.41 -11.83
CA LYS A 36 -24.33 35.28 -11.91
C LYS A 36 -23.53 35.10 -10.62
N PRO A 37 -23.21 33.86 -10.22
CA PRO A 37 -22.38 33.61 -9.05
C PRO A 37 -20.94 34.07 -9.27
N ARG A 38 -20.30 34.53 -8.18
CA ARG A 38 -18.93 35.06 -8.25
C ARG A 38 -17.88 33.95 -8.05
N TYR A 39 -17.18 33.64 -9.13
CA TYR A 39 -16.02 32.76 -9.16
C TYR A 39 -14.71 33.55 -9.38
N ARG A 40 -13.59 32.97 -8.96
CA ARG A 40 -12.24 33.40 -9.34
C ARG A 40 -11.73 32.42 -10.39
N GLU A 41 -11.51 32.92 -11.60
CA GLU A 41 -11.01 32.14 -12.72
C GLU A 41 -9.49 32.23 -12.81
N PHE A 42 -8.84 31.11 -13.08
CA PHE A 42 -7.40 31.04 -13.32
C PHE A 42 -7.07 29.78 -14.14
N ASN A 43 -5.92 29.80 -14.80
CA ASN A 43 -5.46 28.68 -15.61
C ASN A 43 -4.40 27.86 -14.89
N ILE A 44 -4.46 26.53 -15.06
CA ILE A 44 -3.40 25.61 -14.66
C ILE A 44 -2.85 24.85 -15.87
N PRO A 45 -1.53 24.61 -15.98
CA PRO A 45 -0.96 23.86 -17.10
C PRO A 45 -1.41 22.40 -17.07
N LYS A 46 -1.78 21.82 -18.21
CA LYS A 46 -2.07 20.37 -18.32
C LYS A 46 -0.75 19.59 -18.44
N LYS A 47 -0.74 18.34 -17.98
CA LYS A 47 0.41 17.43 -18.18
C LYS A 47 0.70 17.15 -19.65
N SER A 48 -0.34 17.11 -20.48
CA SER A 48 -0.28 16.86 -21.92
C SER A 48 0.02 18.12 -22.75
N GLY A 49 0.33 19.26 -22.10
CA GLY A 49 0.40 20.56 -22.77
C GLY A 49 -0.95 21.29 -22.81
N GLY A 50 -0.89 22.61 -22.95
CA GLY A 50 -2.05 23.50 -22.90
C GLY A 50 -2.46 23.92 -21.48
N LYS A 51 -3.61 24.61 -21.37
CA LYS A 51 -4.14 25.19 -20.12
C LYS A 51 -5.50 24.57 -19.77
N ARG A 52 -5.78 24.45 -18.47
CA ARG A 52 -7.08 24.07 -17.91
C ARG A 52 -7.61 25.26 -17.12
N ALA A 53 -8.75 25.78 -17.55
CA ALA A 53 -9.45 26.83 -16.83
C ALA A 53 -10.10 26.25 -15.56
N ILE A 54 -9.83 26.87 -14.42
CA ILE A 54 -10.42 26.53 -13.12
C ILE A 54 -11.25 27.72 -12.66
N ALA A 55 -12.48 27.44 -12.23
CA ALA A 55 -13.38 28.41 -11.62
C ALA A 55 -13.54 28.03 -10.13
N ALA A 56 -12.85 28.76 -9.25
CA ALA A 56 -12.96 28.55 -7.80
C ALA A 56 -13.99 29.51 -7.17
N PRO A 57 -14.95 29.03 -6.38
CA PRO A 57 -15.97 29.89 -5.76
C PRO A 57 -15.33 30.86 -4.75
N ARG A 58 -15.83 32.10 -4.69
CA ARG A 58 -15.42 33.06 -3.65
C ARG A 58 -15.89 32.61 -2.26
N LYS A 59 -15.25 33.10 -1.19
CA LYS A 59 -15.42 32.63 0.20
C LYS A 59 -16.88 32.42 0.62
N LYS A 60 -17.75 33.43 0.44
CA LYS A 60 -19.18 33.34 0.82
C LYS A 60 -19.92 32.23 0.04
N LEU A 61 -19.74 32.17 -1.27
CA LEU A 61 -20.33 31.12 -2.12
C LEU A 61 -19.81 29.72 -1.74
N LYS A 62 -18.50 29.60 -1.47
CA LYS A 62 -17.87 28.35 -1.04
C LYS A 62 -18.48 27.81 0.26
N ILE A 63 -18.78 28.69 1.23
CA ILE A 63 -19.43 28.31 2.49
C ILE A 63 -20.82 27.72 2.23
N LEU A 64 -21.64 28.38 1.39
CA LEU A 64 -22.97 27.87 1.03
C LEU A 64 -22.89 26.52 0.30
N GLN A 65 -21.92 26.36 -0.61
CA GLN A 65 -21.68 25.09 -1.30
C GLN A 65 -21.20 23.99 -0.35
N GLN A 66 -20.43 24.30 0.70
CA GLN A 66 -20.03 23.33 1.71
C GLN A 66 -21.21 22.89 2.58
N ARG A 67 -22.12 23.81 2.94
CA ARG A 67 -23.36 23.47 3.65
C ARG A 67 -24.26 22.58 2.79
N LEU A 68 -24.40 22.93 1.51
CA LEU A 68 -25.10 22.07 0.55
C LEU A 68 -24.43 20.70 0.39
N LEU A 69 -23.09 20.64 0.38
CA LEU A 69 -22.37 19.38 0.29
C LEU A 69 -22.71 18.44 1.45
N SER A 70 -22.81 18.95 2.68
CA SER A 70 -23.24 18.16 3.84
C SER A 70 -24.64 17.58 3.65
N TYR A 71 -25.58 18.39 3.14
CA TYR A 71 -26.93 17.94 2.82
C TYR A 71 -26.94 16.86 1.72
N LEU A 72 -26.14 17.06 0.66
CA LEU A 72 -25.99 16.07 -0.43
C LEU A 72 -25.50 14.74 0.12
N VAL A 73 -24.40 14.73 0.89
CA VAL A 73 -23.80 13.50 1.44
C VAL A 73 -24.78 12.76 2.35
N ALA A 74 -25.60 13.48 3.12
CA ALA A 74 -26.59 12.88 4.02
C ALA A 74 -27.77 12.22 3.29
N LYS A 75 -28.10 12.66 2.07
CA LYS A 75 -29.29 12.21 1.34
C LYS A 75 -29.02 11.23 0.19
N ILE A 76 -27.81 11.18 -0.33
CA ILE A 76 -27.50 10.33 -1.49
C ILE A 76 -27.38 8.86 -1.12
N ASP A 77 -27.92 7.99 -1.97
CA ASP A 77 -27.62 6.56 -1.89
C ASP A 77 -26.12 6.28 -2.10
N PRO A 78 -25.59 5.18 -1.53
CA PRO A 78 -24.22 4.77 -1.76
C PRO A 78 -23.87 4.69 -3.25
N PRO A 79 -22.69 5.20 -3.66
CA PRO A 79 -22.28 5.14 -5.05
C PRO A 79 -22.05 3.69 -5.51
N LYS A 80 -22.48 3.39 -6.74
CA LYS A 80 -22.34 2.05 -7.35
C LYS A 80 -20.90 1.57 -7.32
N ALA A 81 -20.69 0.25 -7.24
CA ALA A 81 -19.37 -0.36 -7.12
C ALA A 81 -18.38 0.06 -8.22
N CYS A 82 -18.85 0.34 -9.44
CA CYS A 82 -18.01 0.77 -10.57
C CYS A 82 -17.48 2.21 -10.49
N VAL A 83 -17.97 3.06 -9.58
CA VAL A 83 -17.60 4.49 -9.51
C VAL A 83 -16.50 4.71 -8.47
N HIS A 84 -15.28 5.04 -8.87
CA HIS A 84 -14.15 5.23 -7.94
C HIS A 84 -13.76 6.69 -7.75
N GLY A 85 -14.04 7.55 -8.72
CA GLY A 85 -13.72 8.98 -8.64
C GLY A 85 -14.64 9.71 -7.66
N PHE A 86 -14.07 10.55 -6.80
CA PHE A 86 -14.81 11.38 -5.83
C PHE A 86 -15.68 10.60 -4.82
N VAL A 87 -15.34 9.35 -4.55
CA VAL A 87 -16.06 8.52 -3.57
C VAL A 87 -15.20 8.31 -2.33
N PRO A 88 -15.70 8.63 -1.11
CA PRO A 88 -14.99 8.31 0.13
C PRO A 88 -14.60 6.84 0.22
N GLY A 89 -13.36 6.56 0.65
CA GLY A 89 -12.83 5.20 0.73
C GLY A 89 -12.42 4.57 -0.61
N ARG A 90 -12.65 5.24 -1.74
CA ARG A 90 -12.18 4.81 -3.07
C ARG A 90 -11.09 5.74 -3.58
N ASN A 91 -10.15 5.16 -4.30
CA ASN A 91 -8.97 5.84 -4.83
C ASN A 91 -8.47 5.14 -6.11
N VAL A 92 -7.37 5.65 -6.67
CA VAL A 92 -6.73 5.10 -7.88
C VAL A 92 -6.34 3.61 -7.74
N VAL A 93 -6.00 3.15 -6.53
CA VAL A 93 -5.67 1.74 -6.26
C VAL A 93 -6.93 0.89 -6.34
N THR A 94 -8.00 1.27 -5.63
CA THR A 94 -9.27 0.52 -5.69
C THR A 94 -9.84 0.42 -7.12
N ASN A 95 -9.61 1.45 -7.94
CA ASN A 95 -9.99 1.46 -9.35
C ASN A 95 -9.15 0.47 -10.15
N ALA A 96 -7.82 0.55 -10.02
CA ALA A 96 -6.88 -0.33 -10.70
C ALA A 96 -7.07 -1.80 -10.29
N SER A 97 -7.28 -2.09 -9.00
CA SER A 97 -7.44 -3.46 -8.47
C SER A 97 -8.55 -4.23 -9.17
N LYS A 98 -9.68 -3.58 -9.48
CA LYS A 98 -10.81 -4.21 -10.19
C LYS A 98 -10.41 -4.81 -11.54
N HIS A 99 -9.39 -4.25 -12.17
CA HIS A 99 -8.87 -4.69 -13.44
C HIS A 99 -7.61 -5.56 -13.32
N SER A 100 -7.20 -5.96 -12.12
CA SER A 100 -6.16 -6.99 -11.92
C SER A 100 -6.76 -8.34 -11.47
N GLU A 101 -7.95 -8.35 -10.86
CA GLU A 101 -8.59 -9.55 -10.29
C GLU A 101 -8.76 -10.73 -11.28
N ARG A 102 -8.93 -10.46 -12.58
CA ARG A 102 -9.22 -11.49 -13.60
C ARG A 102 -8.07 -11.73 -14.58
N ASN A 103 -6.86 -11.21 -14.30
CA ASN A 103 -5.71 -11.25 -15.20
C ASN A 103 -6.07 -10.86 -16.67
N PRO A 104 -6.66 -9.67 -16.89
CA PRO A 104 -7.13 -9.32 -18.22
C PRO A 104 -5.97 -9.14 -19.19
N ARG A 105 -6.17 -9.61 -20.42
CA ARG A 105 -5.20 -9.45 -21.50
C ARG A 105 -5.27 -8.10 -22.17
N PHE A 106 -6.41 -7.42 -22.09
CA PHE A 106 -6.61 -6.12 -22.73
C PHE A 106 -7.29 -5.15 -21.77
N ILE A 107 -6.81 -3.90 -21.76
CA ILE A 107 -7.39 -2.79 -21.01
C ILE A 107 -7.65 -1.64 -21.97
N LEU A 108 -8.91 -1.26 -22.08
CA LEU A 108 -9.38 -0.07 -22.78
C LEU A 108 -9.55 1.05 -21.76
N ASN A 109 -8.93 2.20 -22.03
CA ASN A 109 -9.21 3.44 -21.31
C ASN A 109 -9.77 4.45 -22.30
N VAL A 110 -10.88 5.07 -21.94
CA VAL A 110 -11.49 6.16 -22.71
C VAL A 110 -11.75 7.34 -21.80
N ASP A 111 -11.62 8.55 -22.34
CA ASP A 111 -11.79 9.81 -21.61
C ASP A 111 -13.03 10.54 -22.15
N LEU A 112 -13.81 11.15 -21.27
CA LEU A 112 -14.95 11.98 -21.68
C LEU A 112 -14.50 13.41 -22.01
N GLU A 113 -14.92 13.92 -23.17
CA GLU A 113 -14.59 15.27 -23.57
C GLU A 113 -15.32 16.32 -22.72
N ASN A 114 -14.57 17.35 -22.27
CA ASN A 114 -15.10 18.51 -21.54
C ASN A 114 -16.07 18.15 -20.41
N PHE A 115 -15.76 17.10 -19.64
CA PHE A 115 -16.67 16.46 -18.69
C PHE A 115 -17.49 17.42 -17.81
N PHE A 116 -16.85 18.36 -17.12
CA PHE A 116 -17.55 19.34 -16.27
C PHE A 116 -18.40 20.33 -17.08
N PRO A 117 -17.86 21.02 -18.13
CA PRO A 117 -18.65 21.84 -19.03
C PRO A 117 -19.87 21.15 -19.66
N THR A 118 -19.78 19.84 -19.95
CA THR A 118 -20.89 19.04 -20.50
C THR A 118 -22.04 18.81 -19.49
N ILE A 119 -21.80 19.09 -18.21
CA ILE A 119 -22.83 19.04 -17.16
C ILE A 119 -23.46 20.42 -17.01
N THR A 120 -24.57 20.62 -17.73
CA THR A 120 -25.28 21.90 -17.76
C THR A 120 -26.11 22.15 -16.48
N PHE A 121 -26.49 23.41 -16.28
CA PHE A 121 -27.43 23.85 -15.25
C PHE A 121 -28.69 23.00 -15.21
N TYR A 122 -29.26 22.65 -16.37
CA TYR A 122 -30.47 21.86 -16.46
C TYR A 122 -30.28 20.42 -15.97
N ARG A 123 -29.10 19.82 -16.22
CA ARG A 123 -28.75 18.48 -15.70
C ARG A 123 -28.59 18.51 -14.18
N VAL A 124 -27.94 19.54 -13.64
CA VAL A 124 -27.78 19.75 -12.20
C VAL A 124 -29.15 19.96 -11.53
N ARG A 125 -30.01 20.81 -12.10
CA ARG A 125 -31.39 20.97 -11.61
C ARG A 125 -32.16 19.65 -11.67
N GLY A 126 -32.00 18.89 -12.75
CA GLY A 126 -32.61 17.57 -12.90
C GLY A 126 -32.22 16.58 -11.82
N VAL A 127 -31.00 16.65 -11.27
CA VAL A 127 -30.58 15.87 -10.11
C VAL A 127 -31.43 16.22 -8.89
N PHE A 128 -31.61 17.51 -8.60
CA PHE A 128 -32.38 17.99 -7.46
C PHE A 128 -33.89 17.72 -7.56
N LEU A 129 -34.44 17.71 -8.78
CA LEU A 129 -35.85 17.42 -9.03
C LEU A 129 -36.20 15.93 -8.83
N LYS A 130 -35.22 15.03 -8.94
CA LYS A 130 -35.44 13.58 -8.88
C LYS A 130 -35.08 13.01 -7.51
N ARG A 131 -35.50 11.76 -7.26
CA ARG A 131 -35.04 11.00 -6.10
C ARG A 131 -33.50 10.97 -6.03
N PRO A 132 -32.91 11.07 -4.83
CA PRO A 132 -33.57 11.06 -3.52
C PRO A 132 -34.08 12.43 -3.04
N PHE A 133 -33.83 13.53 -3.76
CA PHE A 133 -34.08 14.88 -3.27
C PHE A 133 -35.53 15.35 -3.46
N ASN A 134 -36.12 15.08 -4.62
CA ASN A 134 -37.52 15.45 -4.96
C ASN A 134 -37.87 16.92 -4.63
N LEU A 135 -36.94 17.84 -4.85
CA LEU A 135 -37.13 19.26 -4.53
C LEU A 135 -38.04 19.92 -5.57
N SER A 136 -38.77 20.95 -5.15
CA SER A 136 -39.58 21.76 -6.06
C SER A 136 -38.70 22.50 -7.07
N TYR A 137 -39.33 22.95 -8.16
CA TYR A 137 -38.63 23.65 -9.22
C TYR A 137 -37.90 24.91 -8.76
N SER A 138 -38.46 25.65 -7.80
CA SER A 138 -37.86 26.88 -7.25
C SER A 138 -36.60 26.56 -6.44
N VAL A 139 -36.68 25.60 -5.51
CA VAL A 139 -35.54 25.15 -4.70
C VAL A 139 -34.44 24.56 -5.60
N ALA A 140 -34.81 23.64 -6.49
CA ALA A 140 -33.87 23.00 -7.41
C ALA A 140 -33.15 24.02 -8.32
N SER A 141 -33.85 25.06 -8.79
CA SER A 141 -33.25 26.12 -9.60
C SER A 141 -32.28 26.97 -8.79
N MET A 142 -32.64 27.38 -7.57
CA MET A 142 -31.74 28.11 -6.68
C MET A 142 -30.44 27.32 -6.42
N LEU A 143 -30.54 26.03 -6.14
CA LEU A 143 -29.37 25.17 -5.91
C LEU A 143 -28.53 24.96 -7.17
N ALA A 144 -29.17 24.83 -8.34
CA ALA A 144 -28.45 24.76 -9.61
C ALA A 144 -27.68 26.06 -9.90
N HIS A 145 -28.25 27.24 -9.59
CA HIS A 145 -27.56 28.53 -9.70
C HIS A 145 -26.41 28.65 -8.71
N LEU A 146 -26.56 28.07 -7.51
CA LEU A 146 -25.49 28.02 -6.52
C LEU A 146 -24.31 27.16 -6.99
N CYS A 147 -24.58 26.08 -7.73
CA CYS A 147 -23.57 25.08 -8.12
C CYS A 147 -22.92 25.32 -9.48
N CYS A 148 -23.61 26.01 -10.39
CA CYS A 148 -23.14 26.25 -11.75
C CYS A 148 -22.49 27.63 -11.91
N HIS A 149 -21.58 27.75 -12.86
CA HIS A 149 -20.99 29.01 -13.30
C HIS A 149 -21.13 29.09 -14.81
N ASN A 150 -21.61 30.22 -15.35
CA ASN A 150 -21.90 30.39 -16.78
C ASN A 150 -22.73 29.23 -17.38
N GLY A 151 -23.74 28.75 -16.64
CA GLY A 151 -24.66 27.72 -17.13
C GLY A 151 -24.14 26.27 -17.06
N VAL A 152 -22.93 26.04 -16.56
CA VAL A 152 -22.32 24.69 -16.46
C VAL A 152 -21.71 24.43 -15.08
N LEU A 153 -21.46 23.17 -14.76
CA LEU A 153 -20.87 22.77 -13.48
C LEU A 153 -19.41 23.27 -13.36
N ALA A 154 -19.11 24.03 -12.31
CA ALA A 154 -17.82 24.72 -12.18
C ALA A 154 -16.68 23.79 -11.74
N GLN A 155 -15.60 23.71 -12.52
CA GLN A 155 -14.40 22.99 -12.11
C GLN A 155 -13.67 23.76 -11.00
N GLY A 156 -13.80 23.29 -9.75
CA GLY A 156 -13.24 23.94 -8.56
C GLY A 156 -14.25 24.18 -7.43
N SER A 157 -15.54 23.88 -7.66
CA SER A 157 -16.58 23.95 -6.63
C SER A 157 -16.60 22.68 -5.74
N PRO A 158 -16.84 22.82 -4.41
CA PRO A 158 -16.97 21.68 -3.49
C PRO A 158 -18.08 20.68 -3.85
N THR A 159 -19.17 21.14 -4.47
CA THR A 159 -20.32 20.28 -4.79
C THR A 159 -20.17 19.55 -6.12
N SER A 160 -19.32 20.06 -7.02
CA SER A 160 -19.15 19.52 -8.37
C SER A 160 -18.71 18.05 -8.42
N PRO A 161 -17.79 17.57 -7.55
CA PRO A 161 -17.43 16.15 -7.49
C PRO A 161 -18.61 15.19 -7.26
N ILE A 162 -19.52 15.52 -6.33
CA ILE A 162 -20.68 14.67 -6.04
C ILE A 162 -21.74 14.83 -7.13
N LEU A 163 -22.04 16.06 -7.55
CA LEU A 163 -23.04 16.32 -8.57
C LEU A 163 -22.71 15.66 -9.91
N SER A 164 -21.44 15.63 -10.31
CA SER A 164 -21.03 14.95 -11.54
C SER A 164 -21.27 13.44 -11.48
N ASN A 165 -21.01 12.80 -10.34
CA ASN A 165 -21.35 11.40 -10.12
C ASN A 165 -22.86 11.14 -10.13
N LEU A 166 -23.67 12.04 -9.56
CA LEU A 166 -25.13 11.91 -9.58
C LEU A 166 -25.69 12.04 -11.01
N VAL A 167 -25.15 12.96 -11.80
CA VAL A 167 -25.50 13.11 -13.22
C VAL A 167 -25.12 11.85 -14.03
N CYS A 168 -24.00 11.21 -13.71
CA CYS A 168 -23.53 10.01 -14.40
C CYS A 168 -24.25 8.72 -13.97
N ARG A 169 -25.20 8.74 -13.02
CA ARG A 169 -25.88 7.51 -12.55
C ARG A 169 -26.50 6.69 -13.69
N LYS A 170 -27.10 7.33 -14.69
CA LYS A 170 -27.65 6.63 -15.87
C LYS A 170 -26.54 6.08 -16.77
N LEU A 171 -25.53 6.89 -17.08
CA LEU A 171 -24.34 6.45 -17.83
C LEU A 171 -23.71 5.20 -17.20
N ASP A 172 -23.52 5.20 -15.87
CA ASP A 172 -22.93 4.08 -15.16
C ASP A 172 -23.80 2.82 -15.22
N ASN A 173 -25.14 2.95 -15.28
CA ASN A 173 -26.04 1.80 -15.48
C ASN A 173 -25.87 1.22 -16.87
N ASP A 174 -25.92 2.08 -17.88
CA ASP A 174 -25.90 1.67 -19.28
C ASP A 174 -24.53 1.06 -19.63
N LEU A 175 -23.42 1.66 -19.17
CA LEU A 175 -22.07 1.11 -19.36
C LEU A 175 -21.82 -0.18 -18.57
N SER A 176 -22.37 -0.32 -17.35
CA SER A 176 -22.28 -1.59 -16.62
C SER A 176 -23.08 -2.69 -17.30
N ALA A 177 -24.24 -2.37 -17.88
CA ALA A 177 -25.03 -3.31 -18.67
C ALA A 177 -24.28 -3.73 -19.95
N LEU A 178 -23.65 -2.77 -20.64
CA LEU A 178 -22.81 -3.02 -21.81
C LEU A 178 -21.61 -3.92 -21.46
N ALA A 179 -20.90 -3.62 -20.36
CA ALA A 179 -19.78 -4.41 -19.89
C ALA A 179 -20.21 -5.85 -19.59
N ARG A 180 -21.35 -6.04 -18.91
CA ARG A 180 -21.90 -7.36 -18.62
C ARG A 180 -22.28 -8.13 -19.89
N LYS A 181 -22.90 -7.47 -20.88
CA LYS A 181 -23.24 -8.06 -22.18
C LYS A 181 -22.01 -8.66 -22.87
N TYR A 182 -20.87 -7.97 -22.81
CA TYR A 182 -19.63 -8.39 -23.45
C TYR A 182 -18.59 -8.99 -22.50
N ARG A 183 -19.00 -9.38 -21.27
CA ARG A 183 -18.14 -10.00 -20.25
C ARG A 183 -16.88 -9.18 -19.91
N ALA A 184 -16.96 -7.86 -20.00
CA ALA A 184 -15.93 -6.93 -19.59
C ALA A 184 -16.09 -6.51 -18.12
N VAL A 185 -15.01 -6.09 -17.48
CA VAL A 185 -15.06 -5.35 -16.21
C VAL A 185 -15.09 -3.86 -16.53
N TYR A 186 -15.94 -3.09 -15.86
CA TYR A 186 -16.07 -1.64 -16.07
C TYR A 186 -15.90 -0.88 -14.76
N THR A 187 -15.14 0.21 -14.82
CA THR A 187 -15.08 1.23 -13.77
C THR A 187 -14.99 2.64 -14.36
N ARG A 188 -15.33 3.65 -13.55
CA ARG A 188 -15.19 5.07 -13.85
C ARG A 188 -14.50 5.83 -12.72
N TYR A 189 -13.50 6.63 -13.08
CA TYR A 189 -12.80 7.55 -12.19
C TYR A 189 -12.95 8.98 -12.73
N CYS A 190 -13.98 9.70 -12.28
CA CYS A 190 -14.35 11.00 -12.85
C CYS A 190 -14.75 10.85 -14.33
N ASP A 191 -13.95 11.39 -15.24
CA ASP A 191 -14.05 11.39 -16.70
C ASP A 191 -13.33 10.19 -17.35
N ASP A 192 -12.36 9.61 -16.66
CA ASP A 192 -11.67 8.39 -17.11
C ASP A 192 -12.58 7.17 -16.93
N ILE A 193 -12.89 6.49 -18.03
CA ILE A 193 -13.58 5.19 -18.05
C ILE A 193 -12.57 4.11 -18.37
N THR A 194 -12.65 2.98 -17.65
CA THR A 194 -11.80 1.82 -17.91
C THR A 194 -12.65 0.58 -18.12
N MET A 195 -12.32 -0.19 -19.16
CA MET A 195 -12.87 -1.52 -19.41
C MET A 195 -11.74 -2.53 -19.57
N SER A 196 -11.86 -3.72 -18.99
CA SER A 196 -10.87 -4.79 -19.18
C SER A 196 -11.48 -6.10 -19.65
N PHE A 197 -10.70 -6.83 -20.45
CA PHE A 197 -11.14 -8.01 -21.19
C PHE A 197 -10.14 -9.15 -21.02
N VAL A 198 -10.65 -10.37 -20.85
CA VAL A 198 -9.86 -11.63 -20.80
C VAL A 198 -9.67 -12.26 -22.18
N ALA A 199 -10.05 -11.54 -23.25
CA ALA A 199 -9.93 -11.99 -24.64
C ALA A 199 -8.51 -12.49 -24.93
N LYS A 200 -8.38 -13.63 -25.62
CA LYS A 200 -7.07 -14.25 -25.87
C LYS A 200 -6.23 -13.45 -26.85
N MET A 201 -6.86 -13.02 -27.95
CA MET A 201 -6.28 -12.22 -29.03
C MET A 201 -7.11 -10.95 -29.25
N ALA A 202 -6.52 -9.96 -29.94
CA ALA A 202 -7.18 -8.69 -30.22
C ALA A 202 -8.46 -8.85 -31.05
N ASP A 203 -8.47 -9.80 -32.00
CA ASP A 203 -9.64 -10.11 -32.84
C ASP A 203 -10.82 -10.69 -32.05
N ASN A 204 -10.57 -11.20 -30.84
CA ASN A 204 -11.63 -11.66 -29.93
C ASN A 204 -12.22 -10.51 -29.09
N LEU A 205 -11.73 -9.27 -29.25
CA LEU A 205 -12.34 -8.12 -28.58
C LEU A 205 -13.74 -7.86 -29.17
N PRO A 206 -14.70 -7.45 -28.33
CA PRO A 206 -16.03 -7.13 -28.80
C PRO A 206 -15.98 -5.84 -29.65
N ALA A 207 -16.09 -5.98 -30.97
CA ALA A 207 -16.02 -4.86 -31.92
C ALA A 207 -17.03 -3.74 -31.63
N ASN A 208 -18.17 -4.06 -30.99
CA ASN A 208 -19.17 -3.10 -30.53
C ASN A 208 -18.70 -2.21 -29.37
N ILE A 209 -17.61 -2.57 -28.69
CA ILE A 209 -16.93 -1.74 -27.67
C ILE A 209 -15.62 -1.19 -28.22
N CYS A 210 -14.75 -2.06 -28.72
CA CYS A 210 -13.48 -1.63 -29.30
C CYS A 210 -12.87 -2.70 -30.21
N SER A 211 -12.01 -2.24 -31.11
CA SER A 211 -11.11 -3.07 -31.90
C SER A 211 -9.72 -2.42 -31.97
N PHE A 212 -8.74 -3.20 -32.42
CA PHE A 212 -7.36 -2.77 -32.56
C PHE A 212 -6.82 -3.20 -33.91
N ASN A 213 -6.31 -2.27 -34.70
CA ASN A 213 -5.78 -2.54 -36.04
C ASN A 213 -4.23 -2.58 -36.08
N GLY A 214 -3.57 -2.65 -34.92
CA GLY A 214 -2.10 -2.64 -34.82
C GLY A 214 -1.50 -1.26 -34.49
N GLU A 215 -2.19 -0.18 -34.86
CA GLU A 215 -1.69 1.19 -34.69
C GLU A 215 -2.57 2.03 -33.76
N ALA A 216 -3.89 1.94 -33.92
CA ALA A 216 -4.85 2.75 -33.22
C ALA A 216 -5.97 1.91 -32.59
N VAL A 217 -6.52 2.40 -31.49
CA VAL A 217 -7.77 1.88 -30.95
C VAL A 217 -8.94 2.47 -31.74
N ASN A 218 -9.85 1.61 -32.20
CA ASN A 218 -11.12 2.06 -32.73
C ASN A 218 -12.20 1.78 -31.69
N ILE A 219 -12.96 2.82 -31.32
CA ILE A 219 -14.08 2.68 -30.39
C ILE A 219 -15.34 2.28 -31.14
N GLY A 220 -15.94 1.17 -30.68
CA GLY A 220 -17.13 0.57 -31.27
C GLY A 220 -18.40 1.39 -31.09
N ASP A 221 -19.36 1.14 -31.97
CA ASP A 221 -20.57 1.97 -32.10
C ASP A 221 -21.50 1.87 -30.89
N GLU A 222 -21.59 0.71 -30.22
CA GLU A 222 -22.47 0.56 -29.05
C GLU A 222 -21.93 1.36 -27.85
N LEU A 223 -20.60 1.38 -27.66
CA LEU A 223 -19.98 2.22 -26.62
C LEU A 223 -20.18 3.72 -26.92
N LYS A 224 -19.95 4.14 -28.17
CA LYS A 224 -20.21 5.52 -28.62
C LYS A 224 -21.68 5.92 -28.39
N ALA A 225 -22.61 5.05 -28.80
CA ALA A 225 -24.04 5.28 -28.68
C ALA A 225 -24.48 5.41 -27.22
N VAL A 226 -23.99 4.56 -26.31
CA VAL A 226 -24.30 4.66 -24.87
C VAL A 226 -23.80 5.98 -24.28
N ILE A 227 -22.59 6.42 -24.64
CA ILE A 227 -22.02 7.68 -24.16
C ILE A 227 -22.81 8.88 -24.69
N ALA A 228 -23.11 8.89 -26.00
CA ALA A 228 -23.88 9.94 -26.65
C ALA A 228 -25.32 10.02 -26.10
N ALA A 229 -26.00 8.89 -25.90
CA ALA A 229 -27.34 8.82 -25.32
C ALA A 229 -27.41 9.38 -23.88
N ASN A 230 -26.27 9.44 -23.19
CA ASN A 230 -26.13 10.03 -21.86
C ASN A 230 -25.62 11.49 -21.89
N GLY A 231 -25.58 12.11 -23.08
CA GLY A 231 -25.21 13.50 -23.27
C GLY A 231 -23.74 13.77 -22.99
N PHE A 232 -22.86 12.85 -23.36
CA PHE A 232 -21.41 13.02 -23.31
C PHE A 232 -20.80 12.68 -24.68
N ALA A 233 -19.55 13.11 -24.88
CA ALA A 233 -18.74 12.77 -26.06
C ALA A 233 -17.43 12.14 -25.60
N LEU A 234 -16.83 11.33 -26.47
CA LEU A 234 -15.52 10.72 -26.25
C LEU A 234 -14.41 11.66 -26.71
N ASN A 235 -13.30 11.61 -25.99
CA ASN A 235 -12.03 12.13 -26.49
C ASN A 235 -11.26 10.99 -27.15
N ASP A 236 -11.39 10.87 -28.47
CA ASP A 236 -10.79 9.78 -29.24
C ASP A 236 -9.25 9.82 -29.18
N GLU A 237 -8.63 11.00 -29.16
CA GLU A 237 -7.17 11.17 -29.08
C GLU A 237 -6.54 10.61 -27.79
N LYS A 238 -7.31 10.57 -26.69
CA LYS A 238 -6.86 10.04 -25.41
C LYS A 238 -7.30 8.61 -25.15
N SER A 239 -8.14 8.07 -26.03
CA SER A 239 -8.57 6.70 -25.93
C SER A 239 -7.39 5.78 -26.25
N ARG A 240 -7.19 4.76 -25.42
CA ARG A 240 -6.06 3.83 -25.56
C ARG A 240 -6.49 2.41 -25.24
N LEU A 241 -5.90 1.47 -25.96
CA LEU A 241 -6.00 0.05 -25.67
C LEU A 241 -4.60 -0.50 -25.39
N SER A 242 -4.44 -1.30 -24.35
CA SER A 242 -3.15 -1.89 -23.98
C SER A 242 -3.29 -3.39 -23.76
N SER A 243 -2.43 -4.17 -24.41
CA SER A 243 -2.32 -5.62 -24.20
C SER A 243 -1.44 -5.95 -22.99
N SER A 244 -1.57 -7.15 -22.45
CA SER A 244 -0.75 -7.64 -21.32
C SER A 244 0.74 -7.82 -21.67
N SER A 245 1.08 -7.89 -22.96
CA SER A 245 2.47 -7.86 -23.45
C SER A 245 3.12 -6.48 -23.37
N HIS A 246 2.31 -5.43 -23.23
CA HIS A 246 2.76 -4.06 -23.02
C HIS A 246 2.39 -3.60 -21.61
N ARG A 247 2.94 -2.46 -21.20
CA ARG A 247 2.55 -1.84 -19.94
C ARG A 247 1.08 -1.42 -20.00
N GLN A 248 0.26 -2.01 -19.13
CA GLN A 248 -1.13 -1.61 -18.92
C GLN A 248 -1.20 -0.59 -17.79
N GLU A 249 -1.91 0.52 -17.99
CA GLU A 249 -1.98 1.60 -17.01
C GLU A 249 -3.40 2.12 -16.77
N ILE A 250 -3.78 2.19 -15.50
CA ILE A 250 -5.08 2.70 -15.05
C ILE A 250 -4.82 3.80 -14.02
N THR A 251 -5.33 5.01 -14.29
CA THR A 251 -5.21 6.17 -13.38
C THR A 251 -3.76 6.44 -12.90
N GLY A 252 -2.76 6.15 -13.75
CA GLY A 252 -1.34 6.34 -13.44
C GLY A 252 -0.64 5.17 -12.73
N LEU A 253 -1.34 4.06 -12.49
CA LEU A 253 -0.78 2.83 -11.93
C LEU A 253 -0.64 1.76 -13.00
N THR A 254 0.49 1.04 -12.97
CA THR A 254 0.68 -0.17 -13.80
C THR A 254 -0.12 -1.32 -13.19
N VAL A 255 -0.75 -2.16 -14.00
CA VAL A 255 -1.71 -3.18 -13.52
C VAL A 255 -1.52 -4.59 -14.09
N ASN A 256 -0.43 -4.82 -14.83
CA ASN A 256 -0.14 -6.10 -15.48
C ASN A 256 -0.26 -7.32 -14.55
N ASP A 257 0.31 -7.23 -13.34
CA ASP A 257 0.20 -8.28 -12.31
C ASP A 257 -0.67 -7.81 -11.14
N PHE A 258 -0.34 -6.64 -10.59
CA PHE A 258 -1.08 -5.97 -9.53
C PHE A 258 -0.90 -4.45 -9.66
N PRO A 259 -1.78 -3.63 -9.04
CA PRO A 259 -1.62 -2.18 -9.04
C PRO A 259 -0.28 -1.75 -8.44
N ASN A 260 0.55 -1.12 -9.26
CA ASN A 260 1.89 -0.71 -8.87
C ASN A 260 2.26 0.65 -9.44
N VAL A 261 3.18 1.34 -8.78
CA VAL A 261 3.79 2.55 -9.35
C VAL A 261 4.79 2.17 -10.46
N ARG A 262 5.04 3.10 -11.39
CA ARG A 262 6.09 2.93 -12.39
C ARG A 262 7.46 2.82 -11.73
N ARG A 263 8.35 1.98 -12.27
CA ARG A 263 9.74 1.82 -11.78
C ARG A 263 10.48 3.16 -11.64
N GLN A 264 10.34 4.05 -12.63
CA GLN A 264 10.91 5.41 -12.60
C GLN A 264 10.46 6.24 -11.38
N TYR A 265 9.25 5.99 -10.84
CA TYR A 265 8.77 6.66 -9.63
C TYR A 265 9.56 6.21 -8.40
N ILE A 266 9.88 4.92 -8.30
CA ILE A 266 10.68 4.34 -7.21
C ILE A 266 12.13 4.80 -7.35
N ASP A 267 12.70 4.70 -8.56
CA ASP A 267 14.10 5.05 -8.81
C ASP A 267 14.39 6.52 -8.50
N SER A 268 13.46 7.43 -8.81
CA SER A 268 13.62 8.84 -8.47
C SER A 268 13.42 9.16 -6.98
N ILE A 269 12.72 8.34 -6.21
CA ILE A 269 12.74 8.44 -4.73
C ILE A 269 14.10 7.96 -4.22
N ARG A 270 14.55 6.79 -4.70
CA ARG A 270 15.83 6.20 -4.30
C ARG A 270 17.00 7.14 -4.57
N GLY A 271 17.07 7.72 -5.77
CA GLY A 271 18.12 8.66 -6.14
C GLY A 271 18.12 9.94 -5.28
N ALA A 272 16.95 10.46 -4.95
CA ALA A 272 16.84 11.64 -4.09
C ALA A 272 17.23 11.36 -2.63
N LEU A 273 16.86 10.19 -2.09
CA LEU A 273 17.31 9.75 -0.75
C LEU A 273 18.82 9.51 -0.73
N HIS A 274 19.37 8.89 -1.77
CA HIS A 274 20.81 8.69 -1.89
C HIS A 274 21.58 10.02 -1.99
N SER A 275 21.08 10.98 -2.77
CA SER A 275 21.70 12.31 -2.83
C SER A 275 21.69 13.02 -1.49
N TRP A 276 20.62 12.87 -0.69
CA TRP A 276 20.58 13.42 0.68
C TRP A 276 21.58 12.70 1.58
N GLU A 277 21.62 11.38 1.56
CA GLU A 277 22.57 10.59 2.35
C GLU A 277 24.03 10.94 2.07
N VAL A 278 24.43 11.02 0.80
CA VAL A 278 25.83 11.22 0.41
C VAL A 278 26.28 12.68 0.56
N HIS A 279 25.42 13.65 0.24
CA HIS A 279 25.81 15.06 0.16
C HIS A 279 25.21 15.94 1.26
N GLY A 280 24.41 15.37 2.16
CA GLY A 280 23.65 16.12 3.16
C GLY A 280 22.41 16.81 2.58
N TYR A 281 21.54 17.29 3.48
CA TYR A 281 20.23 17.82 3.10
C TYR A 281 20.31 19.09 2.26
N LYS A 282 21.17 20.05 2.65
CA LYS A 282 21.30 21.34 1.95
C LYS A 282 21.62 21.19 0.47
N LEU A 283 22.60 20.36 0.12
CA LEU A 283 23.00 20.14 -1.27
C LEU A 283 21.93 19.37 -2.04
N ALA A 284 21.31 18.35 -1.43
CA ALA A 284 20.22 17.62 -2.06
C ALA A 284 18.99 18.51 -2.30
N GLU A 285 18.66 19.40 -1.36
CA GLU A 285 17.61 20.40 -1.47
C GLU A 285 17.90 21.39 -2.60
N ALA A 286 19.13 21.91 -2.71
CA ALA A 286 19.50 22.82 -3.79
C ALA A 286 19.29 22.19 -5.18
N ARG A 287 19.81 20.97 -5.39
CA ARG A 287 19.60 20.20 -6.64
C ARG A 287 18.13 19.95 -6.93
N TRP A 288 17.34 19.67 -5.89
CA TRP A 288 15.90 19.48 -6.01
C TRP A 288 15.18 20.77 -6.43
N GLN A 289 15.59 21.92 -5.91
CA GLN A 289 15.01 23.23 -6.25
C GLN A 289 15.34 23.66 -7.69
N GLU A 290 16.52 23.27 -8.20
CA GLU A 290 16.92 23.51 -9.60
C GLU A 290 16.20 22.60 -10.60
N THR A 291 15.71 21.45 -10.14
CA THR A 291 15.00 20.50 -11.01
C THR A 291 13.65 21.09 -11.45
N PRO A 292 13.34 21.15 -12.76
CA PRO A 292 12.05 21.67 -13.23
C PRO A 292 10.86 20.95 -12.58
N TYR A 293 10.17 21.65 -11.69
CA TYR A 293 9.05 21.06 -10.94
C TYR A 293 7.80 20.98 -11.82
N LYS A 294 7.57 19.81 -12.43
CA LYS A 294 6.50 19.61 -13.44
C LYS A 294 5.07 19.51 -12.87
N ARG A 295 4.86 19.55 -11.55
CA ARG A 295 3.49 19.45 -10.99
C ARG A 295 2.85 20.82 -10.81
N ILE A 296 1.58 20.89 -11.18
CA ILE A 296 0.72 22.07 -11.05
C ILE A 296 0.66 22.53 -9.59
N ARG A 297 0.86 23.82 -9.36
CA ARG A 297 0.68 24.45 -8.05
C ARG A 297 -0.16 25.70 -8.15
N VAL A 298 -0.81 26.02 -7.04
CA VAL A 298 -1.43 27.33 -6.82
C VAL A 298 -0.36 28.36 -6.40
N SER A 299 0.71 27.92 -5.74
CA SER A 299 1.88 28.73 -5.40
C SER A 299 3.06 28.41 -6.33
N ASN A 300 3.84 29.41 -6.74
CA ASN A 300 5.05 29.17 -7.54
C ASN A 300 6.23 28.59 -6.71
N THR A 301 6.01 28.30 -5.43
CA THR A 301 7.03 27.74 -4.53
C THR A 301 7.11 26.22 -4.66
N VAL A 302 8.29 25.70 -4.99
CA VAL A 302 8.60 24.26 -4.95
C VAL A 302 8.65 23.80 -3.48
N PRO A 303 8.06 22.65 -3.09
CA PRO A 303 8.14 22.23 -1.70
C PRO A 303 9.56 21.79 -1.39
N LYS A 304 9.90 21.92 -0.12
CA LYS A 304 11.10 21.28 0.43
C LYS A 304 11.14 19.79 0.08
N LEU A 305 12.34 19.31 -0.23
CA LEU A 305 12.65 17.94 -0.60
C LEU A 305 12.10 16.94 0.42
N CYS A 306 12.28 17.21 1.72
CA CYS A 306 11.81 16.31 2.78
C CYS A 306 10.28 16.06 2.71
N PHE A 307 9.48 17.12 2.53
CA PHE A 307 8.01 17.00 2.41
C PHE A 307 7.59 16.35 1.10
N ASN A 308 8.33 16.61 0.02
CA ASN A 308 8.10 15.93 -1.25
C ASN A 308 8.32 14.42 -1.12
N LEU A 309 9.49 14.00 -0.61
CA LEU A 309 9.85 12.60 -0.40
C LEU A 309 8.85 11.92 0.52
N LYS A 310 8.48 12.54 1.65
CA LYS A 310 7.46 12.00 2.55
C LYS A 310 6.14 11.72 1.84
N GLY A 311 5.63 12.70 1.08
CA GLY A 311 4.37 12.53 0.35
C GLY A 311 4.45 11.43 -0.71
N ARG A 312 5.61 11.28 -1.36
CA ARG A 312 5.84 10.23 -2.35
C ARG A 312 5.95 8.83 -1.73
N LEU A 313 6.61 8.73 -0.58
CA LEU A 313 6.71 7.47 0.18
C LEU A 313 5.35 7.05 0.76
N LEU A 314 4.53 7.99 1.25
CA LEU A 314 3.16 7.70 1.68
C LEU A 314 2.26 7.27 0.50
N TYR A 315 2.46 7.83 -0.69
CA TYR A 315 1.78 7.36 -1.89
C TYR A 315 2.24 5.96 -2.29
N LEU A 316 3.55 5.66 -2.20
CA LEU A 316 4.08 4.32 -2.42
C LEU A 316 3.46 3.31 -1.44
N LYS A 317 3.36 3.67 -0.16
CA LYS A 317 2.67 2.89 0.88
C LYS A 317 1.22 2.60 0.51
N MET A 318 0.48 3.62 0.07
CA MET A 318 -0.92 3.48 -0.31
C MET A 318 -1.10 2.51 -1.49
N VAL A 319 -0.16 2.49 -2.44
CA VAL A 319 -0.24 1.64 -3.64
C VAL A 319 0.21 0.21 -3.37
N ARG A 320 1.35 0.03 -2.70
CA ARG A 320 1.99 -1.29 -2.55
C ARG A 320 1.69 -1.98 -1.22
N GLY A 321 1.25 -1.25 -0.21
CA GLY A 321 1.05 -1.76 1.16
C GLY A 321 2.04 -1.17 2.16
N GLY A 322 1.64 -1.18 3.44
CA GLY A 322 2.52 -0.77 4.56
C GLY A 322 3.58 -1.81 4.91
N ASP A 323 3.28 -3.05 4.57
CA ASP A 323 4.12 -4.22 4.67
C ASP A 323 4.87 -4.50 3.36
N ASP A 324 4.97 -3.57 2.42
CA ASP A 324 5.79 -3.75 1.21
C ASP A 324 7.28 -3.52 1.51
N GLU A 325 8.15 -4.39 0.98
CA GLU A 325 9.60 -4.33 1.28
C GLU A 325 10.28 -3.11 0.65
N ILE A 326 9.88 -2.71 -0.57
CA ILE A 326 10.43 -1.54 -1.24
C ILE A 326 10.05 -0.28 -0.44
N TYR A 327 8.79 -0.19 -0.02
CA TYR A 327 8.34 0.88 0.88
C TYR A 327 9.12 0.87 2.19
N GLY A 328 9.19 -0.26 2.89
CA GLY A 328 9.88 -0.40 4.17
C GLY A 328 11.33 0.07 4.13
N ARG A 329 12.09 -0.38 3.12
CA ARG A 329 13.49 0.02 2.91
C ARG A 329 13.65 1.52 2.70
N LEU A 330 12.90 2.10 1.75
CA LEU A 330 13.02 3.53 1.44
C LEU A 330 12.50 4.42 2.58
N ALA A 331 11.45 3.98 3.29
CA ALA A 331 10.90 4.69 4.43
C ALA A 331 11.84 4.65 5.64
N SER A 332 12.50 3.51 5.88
CA SER A 332 13.50 3.38 6.94
C SER A 332 14.69 4.30 6.68
N LYS A 333 15.21 4.29 5.45
CA LYS A 333 16.25 5.23 5.00
C LYS A 333 15.83 6.69 5.19
N PHE A 334 14.62 7.05 4.79
CA PHE A 334 14.09 8.40 5.03
C PHE A 334 14.02 8.76 6.52
N ASN A 335 13.56 7.85 7.38
CA ASN A 335 13.49 8.07 8.82
C ASN A 335 14.87 8.27 9.44
N LYS A 336 15.88 7.47 9.04
CA LYS A 336 17.28 7.64 9.47
C LYS A 336 17.80 9.02 9.07
N LEU A 337 17.62 9.43 7.81
CA LEU A 337 18.07 10.74 7.31
C LEU A 337 17.40 11.93 7.99
N VAL A 338 16.12 11.80 8.35
CA VAL A 338 15.41 12.82 9.14
C VAL A 338 15.94 12.89 10.57
N ALA A 339 16.25 11.74 11.18
CA ALA A 339 16.73 11.67 12.57
C ALA A 339 18.15 12.22 12.75
N ILE A 340 19.05 11.92 11.82
CA ILE A 340 20.45 12.42 11.83
C ILE A 340 20.60 13.81 11.21
N GLY A 341 19.51 14.36 10.67
CA GLY A 341 19.51 15.65 10.00
C GLY A 341 19.88 16.79 10.94
N VAL A 342 20.71 17.72 10.47
CA VAL A 342 21.09 18.90 11.25
C VAL A 342 19.86 19.76 11.53
N VAL A 343 19.63 20.05 12.82
CA VAL A 343 18.53 20.89 13.29
C VAL A 343 18.63 22.27 12.63
N GLY A 344 17.54 22.74 12.03
CA GLY A 344 17.50 23.99 11.28
C GLY A 344 17.81 23.86 9.79
N GLU A 345 18.48 22.79 9.35
CA GLU A 345 18.66 22.49 7.93
C GLU A 345 17.51 21.66 7.38
N VAL A 346 17.18 20.57 8.07
CA VAL A 346 16.06 19.69 7.71
C VAL A 346 14.77 20.25 8.33
N PRO A 347 13.75 20.59 7.53
CA PRO A 347 12.46 21.02 8.08
C PRO A 347 11.86 19.96 9.00
N PRO A 348 11.17 20.35 10.09
CA PRO A 348 10.60 19.41 11.04
C PRO A 348 9.62 18.48 10.33
N CYS A 349 9.97 17.20 10.27
CA CYS A 349 9.25 16.22 9.48
C CYS A 349 9.01 14.95 10.32
N LYS A 350 7.74 14.63 10.59
CA LYS A 350 7.43 13.40 11.34
C LYS A 350 7.92 12.16 10.57
N PRO A 351 8.44 11.13 11.27
CA PRO A 351 8.84 9.87 10.64
C PRO A 351 7.66 9.20 9.93
N LEU A 352 7.99 8.39 8.93
CA LEU A 352 7.07 7.55 8.20
C LEU A 352 6.70 6.30 9.02
N PRO A 353 5.43 5.87 8.97
CA PRO A 353 4.97 4.67 9.66
C PRO A 353 5.38 3.40 8.90
N ILE A 354 6.30 2.63 9.48
CA ILE A 354 6.81 1.36 8.93
C ILE A 354 6.22 0.21 9.72
N ASP A 355 5.68 -0.78 9.01
CA ASP A 355 5.35 -2.06 9.61
C ASP A 355 6.54 -3.01 9.44
N TYR A 356 7.13 -3.41 10.57
CA TYR A 356 8.24 -4.36 10.60
C TYR A 356 7.76 -5.79 10.78
N SER A 357 6.47 -6.02 11.00
CA SER A 357 5.98 -7.37 11.23
C SER A 357 6.00 -8.22 9.95
N VAL A 358 6.25 -9.51 10.14
CA VAL A 358 6.00 -10.51 9.11
C VAL A 358 4.50 -10.73 8.99
N THR A 359 3.92 -10.34 7.87
CA THR A 359 2.48 -10.48 7.55
C THR A 359 2.21 -11.28 6.28
N THR A 360 3.28 -11.61 5.52
CA THR A 360 3.18 -12.34 4.26
C THR A 360 4.22 -13.45 4.20
N ALA A 361 3.93 -14.51 3.47
CA ALA A 361 4.87 -15.63 3.28
C ALA A 361 6.20 -15.17 2.65
N ASN A 362 6.15 -14.23 1.71
CA ASN A 362 7.37 -13.65 1.13
C ASN A 362 8.15 -12.82 2.18
N GLY A 363 7.43 -12.08 3.02
CA GLY A 363 8.03 -11.38 4.17
C GLY A 363 8.72 -12.34 5.14
N ALA A 364 8.11 -13.49 5.44
CA ALA A 364 8.69 -14.52 6.30
C ALA A 364 10.00 -15.07 5.73
N ARG A 365 10.03 -15.37 4.42
CA ARG A 365 11.23 -15.87 3.73
C ARG A 365 12.41 -14.90 3.78
N HIS A 366 12.14 -13.59 3.79
CA HIS A 366 13.17 -12.54 3.90
C HIS A 366 13.48 -12.13 5.35
N ALA A 367 12.84 -12.77 6.34
CA ALA A 367 13.02 -12.52 7.77
C ALA A 367 13.79 -13.63 8.48
N VAL A 368 14.35 -14.58 7.72
CA VAL A 368 15.12 -15.73 8.19
C VAL A 368 16.48 -15.70 7.51
N PHE A 369 17.54 -15.97 8.26
CA PHE A 369 18.94 -15.75 7.89
C PHE A 369 19.77 -17.01 8.14
N VAL A 370 20.83 -17.18 7.36
CA VAL A 370 21.86 -18.18 7.67
C VAL A 370 22.79 -17.56 8.69
N LEU A 371 22.98 -18.21 9.83
CA LEU A 371 23.99 -17.84 10.81
C LEU A 371 25.22 -18.72 10.60
N GLN A 372 26.40 -18.11 10.52
CA GLN A 372 27.69 -18.79 10.55
C GLN A 372 28.44 -18.35 11.80
N ALA A 373 28.92 -19.32 12.56
CA ALA A 373 29.83 -19.13 13.68
C ALA A 373 31.16 -19.81 13.34
N GLN A 374 32.25 -19.06 13.40
CA GLN A 374 33.57 -19.50 12.93
C GLN A 374 34.62 -19.27 14.02
N TRP A 375 35.43 -20.29 14.30
CA TRP A 375 36.50 -20.25 15.28
C TRP A 375 37.85 -20.37 14.59
N PHE A 376 38.79 -19.53 15.02
CA PHE A 376 40.10 -19.41 14.41
C PHE A 376 41.21 -19.69 15.44
N GLU A 377 42.34 -20.17 14.96
CA GLU A 377 43.61 -20.18 15.69
C GLU A 377 44.68 -19.60 14.77
N LYS A 378 45.35 -18.51 15.17
CA LYS A 378 46.41 -17.87 14.36
C LYS A 378 45.95 -17.51 12.93
N ASN A 379 44.70 -17.05 12.80
CA ASN A 379 44.00 -16.79 11.54
C ASN A 379 43.66 -18.00 10.65
N GLU A 380 43.84 -19.24 11.13
CA GLU A 380 43.38 -20.44 10.43
C GLU A 380 42.01 -20.86 10.98
N LEU A 381 41.04 -21.11 10.09
CA LEU A 381 39.71 -21.57 10.48
C LEU A 381 39.82 -23.02 10.99
N ILE A 382 39.51 -23.24 12.26
CA ILE A 382 39.53 -24.57 12.88
C ILE A 382 38.23 -25.30 12.59
N PHE A 383 37.10 -24.67 12.89
CA PHE A 383 35.78 -25.22 12.60
C PHE A 383 34.74 -24.12 12.41
N GLU A 384 33.66 -24.49 11.73
CA GLU A 384 32.50 -23.63 11.55
C GLU A 384 31.20 -24.36 11.87
N ARG A 385 30.25 -23.60 12.43
CA ARG A 385 28.89 -24.05 12.66
C ARG A 385 27.94 -23.17 11.87
N GLN A 386 26.88 -23.81 11.40
CA GLN A 386 25.85 -23.15 10.63
C GLN A 386 24.47 -23.47 11.21
N GLY A 387 23.67 -22.42 11.37
CA GLY A 387 22.29 -22.52 11.79
C GLY A 387 21.39 -21.53 11.05
N THR A 388 20.15 -21.50 11.48
CA THR A 388 19.15 -20.54 11.05
C THR A 388 18.93 -19.52 12.16
N ALA A 389 18.89 -18.25 11.81
CA ALA A 389 18.51 -17.17 12.74
C ALA A 389 17.31 -16.40 12.21
N PHE A 390 16.50 -15.81 13.09
CA PHE A 390 15.38 -14.96 12.69
C PHE A 390 15.19 -13.78 13.63
N PHE A 391 14.59 -12.71 13.12
CA PHE A 391 14.41 -11.47 13.88
C PHE A 391 13.20 -11.50 14.80
N VAL A 392 13.39 -11.03 16.04
CA VAL A 392 12.33 -10.77 17.02
C VAL A 392 12.54 -9.42 17.71
N GLY A 393 11.45 -8.86 18.24
CA GLY A 393 11.52 -7.68 19.13
C GLY A 393 12.10 -6.41 18.48
N GLN A 394 12.94 -5.69 19.22
CA GLN A 394 13.46 -4.36 18.83
C GLN A 394 14.83 -4.37 18.12
N GLY A 395 15.31 -5.51 17.64
CA GLY A 395 16.58 -5.56 16.90
C GLY A 395 17.46 -6.77 17.19
N TYR A 396 16.88 -7.84 17.73
CA TYR A 396 17.62 -9.05 18.09
C TYR A 396 17.30 -10.20 17.15
N LEU A 397 18.30 -11.06 16.96
CA LEU A 397 18.12 -12.34 16.31
C LEU A 397 18.09 -13.45 17.35
N LEU A 398 17.20 -14.42 17.13
CA LEU A 398 17.21 -15.68 17.86
C LEU A 398 17.83 -16.77 17.01
N THR A 399 18.55 -17.65 17.67
CA THR A 399 19.12 -18.90 17.15
C THR A 399 19.26 -19.90 18.30
N CYS A 400 19.70 -21.12 18.02
CA CYS A 400 20.12 -22.07 19.03
C CYS A 400 21.46 -21.69 19.68
N GLU A 401 21.62 -22.06 20.95
CA GLU A 401 22.85 -21.86 21.71
C GLU A 401 23.97 -22.74 21.14
N HIS A 402 23.70 -24.00 20.83
CA HIS A 402 24.72 -24.92 20.31
C HIS A 402 25.33 -24.49 18.96
N VAL A 403 24.63 -23.62 18.21
CA VAL A 403 25.15 -23.05 16.95
C VAL A 403 26.27 -22.05 17.21
N VAL A 404 26.25 -21.37 18.36
CA VAL A 404 27.20 -20.33 18.76
C VAL A 404 28.14 -20.79 19.89
N SER A 405 27.96 -22.02 20.38
CA SER A 405 28.79 -22.59 21.45
C SER A 405 30.17 -23.02 20.92
N ASN A 406 31.19 -22.84 21.75
CA ASN A 406 32.57 -23.27 21.47
C ASN A 406 32.86 -24.71 21.92
N GLU A 407 31.86 -25.43 22.43
CA GLU A 407 32.02 -26.81 22.89
C GLU A 407 32.22 -27.76 21.72
N LEU A 408 33.46 -28.24 21.54
CA LEU A 408 33.81 -29.22 20.51
C LEU A 408 33.13 -30.56 20.80
N SER A 409 32.52 -31.16 19.76
CA SER A 409 32.10 -32.56 19.80
C SER A 409 33.30 -33.50 19.94
N SER A 410 33.07 -34.78 20.30
CA SER A 410 34.14 -35.78 20.41
C SER A 410 35.04 -35.83 19.17
N ASP A 411 34.46 -35.65 17.99
CA ASP A 411 35.14 -35.73 16.71
C ASP A 411 35.90 -34.44 16.36
N GLU A 412 35.48 -33.29 16.90
CA GLU A 412 36.11 -31.98 16.68
C GLU A 412 37.27 -31.71 17.68
N LYS A 413 37.37 -32.51 18.75
CA LYS A 413 38.45 -32.40 19.76
C LYS A 413 39.80 -32.91 19.29
N ASP A 414 39.83 -33.82 18.31
CA ASP A 414 41.07 -34.39 17.78
C ASP A 414 41.84 -33.39 16.89
N ASP A 415 41.15 -32.38 16.33
CA ASP A 415 41.74 -31.39 15.42
C ASP A 415 42.19 -30.08 16.13
N ALA A 416 41.75 -29.82 17.36
CA ALA A 416 42.05 -28.59 18.09
C ALA A 416 43.24 -28.77 19.07
N MET A 417 44.38 -28.14 18.78
CA MET A 417 45.63 -28.31 19.54
C MET A 417 46.03 -27.09 20.42
N GLY A 418 45.19 -26.04 20.51
CA GLY A 418 45.51 -24.78 21.20
C GLY A 418 44.31 -24.00 21.79
N GLU A 419 44.57 -22.82 22.36
CA GLU A 419 43.51 -21.89 22.84
C GLU A 419 42.81 -21.24 21.63
N LEU A 420 41.51 -21.51 21.48
CA LEU A 420 40.69 -20.94 20.40
C LEU A 420 40.51 -19.43 20.56
N GLU A 421 40.62 -18.69 19.46
CA GLU A 421 40.25 -17.27 19.42
C GLU A 421 38.73 -17.09 19.61
N GLN A 422 38.32 -15.86 19.93
CA GLN A 422 36.90 -15.51 20.05
C GLN A 422 36.17 -15.76 18.73
N ALA A 423 35.02 -16.45 18.82
CA ALA A 423 34.20 -16.79 17.66
C ALA A 423 33.77 -15.55 16.86
N ARG A 424 33.92 -15.62 15.53
CA ARG A 424 33.32 -14.66 14.60
C ARG A 424 31.94 -15.14 14.21
N HIS A 425 30.92 -14.33 14.49
CA HIS A 425 29.55 -14.61 14.11
C HIS A 425 29.10 -13.69 12.98
N THR A 426 28.54 -14.27 11.92
CA THR A 426 27.99 -13.53 10.78
C THR A 426 26.62 -14.07 10.40
N VAL A 427 25.72 -13.16 10.01
CA VAL A 427 24.43 -13.52 9.40
C VAL A 427 24.44 -13.15 7.93
N LEU A 428 24.08 -14.11 7.09
CA LEU A 428 23.92 -13.92 5.66
C LEU A 428 22.46 -13.64 5.36
N ILE A 429 22.22 -12.47 4.80
CA ILE A 429 20.88 -12.03 4.39
C ILE A 429 20.55 -12.60 3.00
N PRO A 430 19.29 -12.99 2.74
CA PRO A 430 18.82 -13.27 1.39
C PRO A 430 19.25 -12.16 0.41
N GLY A 431 20.16 -12.48 -0.53
CA GLY A 431 20.84 -11.51 -1.38
C GLY A 431 22.37 -11.50 -1.26
N GLY A 432 22.94 -12.26 -0.32
CA GLY A 432 24.38 -12.55 -0.26
C GLY A 432 25.22 -11.54 0.52
N LYS A 433 24.59 -10.58 1.20
CA LYS A 433 25.33 -9.64 2.06
C LYS A 433 25.47 -10.21 3.47
N GLU A 434 26.68 -10.20 3.98
CA GLU A 434 27.02 -10.63 5.33
C GLU A 434 27.00 -9.46 6.30
N TYR A 435 26.55 -9.72 7.52
CA TYR A 435 26.55 -8.76 8.61
C TYR A 435 27.17 -9.39 9.87
N PRO A 436 28.18 -8.76 10.48
CA PRO A 436 28.72 -9.23 11.75
C PRO A 436 27.68 -9.06 12.86
N VAL A 437 27.60 -10.05 13.74
CA VAL A 437 26.74 -10.04 14.91
C VAL A 437 27.53 -10.36 16.17
N GLU A 438 27.06 -9.83 17.28
CA GLU A 438 27.56 -10.06 18.62
C GLU A 438 26.58 -10.91 19.41
N LEU A 439 27.12 -11.80 20.23
CA LEU A 439 26.37 -12.56 21.21
C LEU A 439 25.96 -11.65 22.37
N VAL A 440 24.65 -11.61 22.66
CA VAL A 440 24.07 -10.79 23.72
C VAL A 440 23.83 -11.61 24.97
N ALA A 441 23.20 -12.78 24.81
CA ALA A 441 22.87 -13.70 25.89
C ALA A 441 22.70 -15.12 25.34
N VAL A 442 22.93 -16.10 26.21
CA VAL A 442 22.69 -17.53 25.94
C VAL A 442 21.95 -18.15 27.11
N HIS A 443 21.25 -19.26 26.84
CA HIS A 443 20.64 -20.08 27.87
C HIS A 443 20.76 -21.56 27.47
N GLU A 444 21.83 -22.20 27.93
CA GLU A 444 22.21 -23.58 27.61
C GLU A 444 21.04 -24.56 27.78
N HIS A 445 20.33 -24.50 28.91
CA HIS A 445 19.23 -25.44 29.18
C HIS A 445 18.02 -25.30 28.24
N TYR A 446 17.83 -24.13 27.64
CA TYR A 446 16.76 -23.91 26.66
C TYR A 446 17.26 -24.05 25.22
N ASP A 447 18.57 -24.20 25.03
CA ASP A 447 19.25 -24.16 23.73
C ASP A 447 18.84 -22.92 22.91
N VAL A 448 19.01 -21.73 23.51
CA VAL A 448 18.66 -20.48 22.85
C VAL A 448 19.76 -19.43 23.05
N ALA A 449 20.07 -18.71 21.97
CA ALA A 449 20.98 -17.59 21.96
C ALA A 449 20.34 -16.35 21.33
N LEU A 450 20.69 -15.19 21.88
CA LEU A 450 20.26 -13.89 21.42
C LEU A 450 21.45 -13.14 20.83
N LEU A 451 21.30 -12.65 19.60
CA LEU A 451 22.33 -11.92 18.86
C LEU A 451 21.86 -10.51 18.51
N LYS A 452 22.79 -9.59 18.29
CA LYS A 452 22.55 -8.25 17.73
C LYS A 452 23.59 -7.92 16.66
N PHE A 453 23.32 -7.00 15.75
CA PHE A 453 24.35 -6.52 14.82
C PHE A 453 25.44 -5.71 15.56
N SER A 454 26.70 -5.97 15.24
CA SER A 454 27.87 -5.25 15.78
C SER A 454 27.97 -3.81 15.27
N GLY A 455 27.27 -3.49 14.18
CA GLY A 455 27.25 -2.16 13.57
C GLY A 455 25.90 -1.86 12.92
N ASP A 456 25.92 -1.02 11.88
CA ASP A 456 24.71 -0.75 11.08
C ASP A 456 24.22 -2.06 10.43
N GLY A 457 23.08 -2.56 10.91
CA GLY A 457 22.35 -3.67 10.29
C GLY A 457 21.77 -3.32 8.92
N PRO A 458 20.95 -4.20 8.33
CA PRO A 458 20.21 -3.91 7.10
C PRO A 458 19.27 -2.71 7.30
N GLU A 459 19.11 -1.89 6.24
CA GLU A 459 18.27 -0.68 6.27
C GLU A 459 16.82 -0.99 6.72
N TYR A 460 16.30 -2.16 6.37
CA TYR A 460 14.97 -2.62 6.76
C TYR A 460 14.98 -4.14 6.89
N ILE A 461 14.47 -4.63 8.02
CA ILE A 461 14.35 -6.05 8.31
C ILE A 461 13.01 -6.35 8.95
N ARG A 462 12.35 -7.40 8.48
CA ARG A 462 11.11 -7.88 9.07
C ARG A 462 11.38 -8.70 10.31
N ARG A 463 10.38 -8.74 11.18
CA ARG A 463 10.46 -9.33 12.50
C ARG A 463 9.24 -10.19 12.72
N PHE A 464 9.48 -11.39 13.22
CA PHE A 464 8.40 -12.27 13.61
C PHE A 464 7.79 -11.82 14.94
N LYS A 465 6.49 -12.10 15.09
CA LYS A 465 5.81 -12.03 16.37
C LYS A 465 5.87 -13.40 17.02
N LEU A 466 6.18 -13.44 18.31
CA LEU A 466 6.03 -14.66 19.10
C LEU A 466 4.54 -14.82 19.46
N SER A 467 3.95 -15.98 19.12
CA SER A 467 2.52 -16.22 19.31
C SER A 467 2.15 -16.26 20.78
N GLN A 468 1.17 -15.48 21.21
CA GLN A 468 0.75 -15.43 22.61
C GLN A 468 0.02 -16.69 23.06
N ALA A 469 -0.62 -17.40 22.12
CA ALA A 469 -1.27 -18.67 22.37
C ALA A 469 -0.25 -19.81 22.45
N SER A 470 -0.50 -20.77 23.34
CA SER A 470 0.25 -22.02 23.35
C SER A 470 -0.06 -22.82 22.10
N ALA A 471 0.97 -23.49 21.55
CA ALA A 471 0.77 -24.42 20.45
C ALA A 471 -0.14 -25.59 20.89
N THR A 472 -0.91 -26.13 19.95
CA THR A 472 -1.82 -27.27 20.21
C THR A 472 -1.51 -28.42 19.26
N VAL A 473 -1.72 -29.65 19.73
CA VAL A 473 -1.52 -30.86 18.90
C VAL A 473 -2.47 -30.83 17.70
N GLY A 474 -1.95 -31.15 16.51
CA GLY A 474 -2.67 -31.08 15.24
C GLY A 474 -2.70 -29.68 14.61
N GLN A 475 -2.16 -28.65 15.27
CA GLN A 475 -2.06 -27.31 14.70
C GLN A 475 -1.16 -27.32 13.47
N LYS A 476 -1.68 -26.85 12.33
CA LYS A 476 -0.88 -26.67 11.11
C LYS A 476 0.26 -25.69 11.37
N SER A 477 1.45 -26.09 10.97
CA SER A 477 2.67 -25.35 11.20
C SER A 477 3.58 -25.37 9.97
N CYS A 478 4.49 -24.41 9.93
CA CYS A 478 5.46 -24.28 8.85
C CYS A 478 6.84 -23.95 9.42
N LEU A 479 7.83 -24.82 9.16
CA LEU A 479 9.22 -24.60 9.57
C LEU A 479 9.98 -23.88 8.45
N LEU A 480 10.65 -22.77 8.78
CA LEU A 480 11.55 -22.07 7.89
C LEU A 480 12.99 -22.26 8.35
N GLY A 481 13.91 -22.49 7.41
CA GLY A 481 15.34 -22.59 7.72
C GLY A 481 16.21 -22.93 6.53
N PHE A 482 17.47 -23.24 6.82
CA PHE A 482 18.54 -23.43 5.85
C PHE A 482 19.23 -24.80 6.04
N PRO A 483 18.54 -25.91 5.74
CA PRO A 483 19.08 -27.24 5.94
C PRO A 483 20.23 -27.51 4.97
N ASN A 484 21.40 -27.89 5.50
CA ASN A 484 22.63 -28.15 4.73
C ASN A 484 22.88 -27.07 3.66
N TRP A 485 22.76 -25.80 4.06
CA TRP A 485 22.86 -24.69 3.12
C TRP A 485 24.25 -24.60 2.49
N SER A 486 24.25 -24.15 1.24
CA SER A 486 25.41 -23.79 0.44
C SER A 486 25.08 -22.50 -0.29
N ASN A 487 26.12 -21.74 -0.67
CA ASN A 487 25.95 -20.41 -1.21
C ASN A 487 24.92 -20.36 -2.37
N GLY A 488 23.98 -19.42 -2.29
CA GLY A 488 22.93 -19.22 -3.27
C GLY A 488 21.65 -20.06 -3.09
N ARG A 489 21.60 -21.00 -2.12
CA ARG A 489 20.35 -21.73 -1.84
C ARG A 489 19.31 -20.84 -1.14
N PRO A 490 18.04 -20.86 -1.58
CA PRO A 490 16.98 -20.11 -0.92
C PRO A 490 16.57 -20.77 0.40
N VAL A 491 15.81 -20.04 1.22
CA VAL A 491 15.19 -20.58 2.44
C VAL A 491 14.29 -21.76 2.11
N THR A 492 14.41 -22.83 2.90
CA THR A 492 13.54 -23.99 2.82
C THR A 492 12.30 -23.74 3.66
N VAL A 493 11.14 -24.12 3.12
CA VAL A 493 9.83 -23.97 3.75
C VAL A 493 9.20 -25.35 3.82
N VAL A 494 9.02 -25.89 5.03
CA VAL A 494 8.46 -27.23 5.24
C VAL A 494 7.13 -27.12 6.00
N ASN A 495 6.04 -27.49 5.33
CA ASN A 495 4.72 -27.55 5.94
C ASN A 495 4.54 -28.84 6.72
N GLY A 496 3.74 -28.78 7.78
CA GLY A 496 3.42 -29.94 8.62
C GLY A 496 2.50 -29.53 9.76
N GLU A 497 2.66 -30.17 10.91
CA GLU A 497 1.84 -29.89 12.09
C GLU A 497 2.59 -30.19 13.39
N VAL A 498 2.10 -29.60 14.47
CA VAL A 498 2.55 -29.91 15.83
C VAL A 498 2.02 -31.29 16.21
N THR A 499 2.91 -32.23 16.52
CA THR A 499 2.55 -33.62 16.83
C THR A 499 2.40 -33.88 18.32
N SER A 500 3.16 -33.18 19.15
CA SER A 500 3.07 -33.27 20.60
C SER A 500 3.49 -31.95 21.27
N VAL A 501 2.99 -31.71 22.49
CA VAL A 501 3.42 -30.61 23.36
C VAL A 501 3.62 -31.21 24.74
N TYR A 502 4.79 -31.02 25.33
CA TYR A 502 5.17 -31.65 26.60
C TYR A 502 6.16 -30.79 27.38
N SER A 503 6.40 -31.20 28.61
CA SER A 503 7.40 -30.58 29.49
C SER A 503 8.56 -31.54 29.73
N ARG A 504 9.78 -31.07 29.53
CA ARG A 504 11.01 -31.82 29.85
C ARG A 504 11.90 -30.95 30.72
N SER A 505 12.24 -31.44 31.91
CA SER A 505 13.06 -30.70 32.89
C SER A 505 12.56 -29.27 33.13
N ALA A 506 11.25 -29.13 33.38
CA ALA A 506 10.52 -27.86 33.56
C ALA A 506 10.47 -26.92 32.33
N THR A 507 11.02 -27.32 31.18
CA THR A 507 10.96 -26.57 29.93
C THR A 507 9.79 -27.01 29.07
N GLN A 508 8.95 -26.09 28.62
CA GLN A 508 7.86 -26.38 27.67
C GLN A 508 8.42 -26.53 26.25
N LYS A 509 8.24 -27.72 25.67
CA LYS A 509 8.71 -28.10 24.34
C LYS A 509 7.56 -28.63 23.48
N LEU A 510 7.77 -28.67 22.18
CA LEU A 510 6.84 -29.28 21.23
C LEU A 510 7.60 -30.14 20.22
N GLU A 511 6.91 -31.10 19.64
CA GLU A 511 7.38 -31.84 18.47
C GLU A 511 6.59 -31.46 17.23
N THR A 512 7.25 -31.62 16.10
CA THR A 512 6.72 -31.25 14.81
C THR A 512 6.91 -32.38 13.79
N SER A 513 5.95 -32.54 12.87
CA SER A 513 6.02 -33.59 11.85
C SER A 513 7.11 -33.34 10.79
N GLN A 514 7.63 -32.11 10.74
CA GLN A 514 8.69 -31.67 9.84
C GLN A 514 10.04 -32.22 10.29
N GLN A 515 10.81 -32.76 9.35
CA GLN A 515 12.16 -33.23 9.64
C GLN A 515 13.12 -32.04 9.88
N ILE A 516 13.72 -31.98 11.06
CA ILE A 516 14.78 -31.02 11.39
C ILE A 516 16.12 -31.67 11.01
N ARG A 517 16.97 -30.93 10.28
CA ARG A 517 18.27 -31.37 9.78
C ARG A 517 19.33 -30.33 10.16
N LYS A 518 20.62 -30.70 10.10
CA LYS A 518 21.73 -29.74 10.31
C LYS A 518 21.51 -28.47 9.48
N GLY A 519 21.63 -27.30 10.11
CA GLY A 519 21.33 -26.00 9.52
C GLY A 519 19.89 -25.48 9.73
N ASN A 520 18.93 -26.33 10.11
CA ASN A 520 17.58 -25.87 10.52
C ASN A 520 17.54 -25.37 11.97
N SER A 521 18.52 -25.75 12.81
CA SER A 521 18.60 -25.32 14.20
C SER A 521 18.52 -23.79 14.32
N GLY A 522 17.66 -23.30 15.20
CA GLY A 522 17.32 -21.88 15.34
C GLY A 522 16.22 -21.39 14.38
N GLY A 523 15.69 -22.25 13.50
CA GLY A 523 14.64 -21.89 12.55
C GLY A 523 13.27 -21.69 13.17
N PRO A 524 12.48 -20.69 12.75
CA PRO A 524 11.15 -20.45 13.31
C PRO A 524 10.11 -21.45 12.79
N LEU A 525 9.33 -22.01 13.71
CA LEU A 525 8.11 -22.76 13.43
C LEU A 525 6.91 -21.82 13.54
N LEU A 526 6.20 -21.64 12.43
CA LEU A 526 5.14 -20.65 12.26
C LEU A 526 3.74 -21.26 12.26
N ASN A 527 2.74 -20.53 12.76
CA ASN A 527 1.31 -20.83 12.57
C ASN A 527 0.76 -20.21 11.27
N ALA A 528 -0.56 -20.33 11.06
CA ALA A 528 -1.24 -19.78 9.87
C ALA A 528 -1.19 -18.25 9.80
N GLU A 529 -1.07 -17.57 10.94
CA GLU A 529 -0.93 -16.12 11.07
C GLU A 529 0.52 -15.63 10.91
N LEU A 530 1.46 -16.54 10.61
CA LEU A 530 2.91 -16.27 10.51
C LEU A 530 3.55 -15.80 11.82
N GLU A 531 2.95 -16.16 12.95
CA GLU A 531 3.55 -16.00 14.27
C GLU A 531 4.37 -17.24 14.63
N VAL A 532 5.45 -17.02 15.36
CA VAL A 532 6.34 -18.09 15.85
C VAL A 532 5.67 -18.79 17.02
N VAL A 533 5.37 -20.08 16.84
CA VAL A 533 4.86 -20.98 17.89
C VAL A 533 5.96 -21.81 18.53
N GLY A 534 7.10 -21.97 17.86
CA GLY A 534 8.31 -22.54 18.42
C GLY A 534 9.56 -22.26 17.58
N MET A 535 10.72 -22.63 18.09
CA MET A 535 12.02 -22.55 17.42
C MET A 535 12.64 -23.94 17.35
N ALA A 536 13.05 -24.40 16.17
CA ALA A 536 13.68 -25.70 15.99
C ALA A 536 14.99 -25.78 16.77
N THR A 537 15.13 -26.79 17.63
CA THR A 537 16.34 -27.00 18.44
C THR A 537 17.10 -28.23 17.96
N ASP A 538 16.48 -29.40 18.03
CA ASP A 538 17.13 -30.68 17.74
C ASP A 538 16.33 -31.49 16.71
N GLY A 539 17.04 -32.23 15.87
CA GLY A 539 16.45 -33.06 14.82
C GLY A 539 16.60 -34.54 15.11
N ALA A 540 15.59 -35.32 14.75
CA ALA A 540 15.67 -36.77 14.85
C ALA A 540 16.79 -37.32 13.95
N THR A 541 17.73 -38.07 14.53
CA THR A 541 18.72 -38.84 13.77
C THR A 541 18.15 -40.20 13.36
N TYR A 542 18.79 -40.90 12.41
CA TYR A 542 18.34 -42.23 11.94
C TYR A 542 18.24 -43.28 13.07
N GLU A 543 18.92 -43.07 14.20
CA GLU A 543 19.00 -44.04 15.29
C GLU A 543 18.22 -43.63 16.56
N LYS A 544 17.94 -42.34 16.79
CA LYS A 544 17.18 -41.78 17.94
C LYS A 544 16.83 -40.30 17.75
N GLY A 545 15.78 -39.83 18.41
CA GLY A 545 15.46 -38.40 18.59
C GLY A 545 14.08 -38.01 18.07
N ASN A 546 13.58 -36.87 18.53
CA ASN A 546 12.32 -36.27 18.09
C ASN A 546 12.63 -34.93 17.42
N ASN A 547 11.82 -34.50 16.45
CA ASN A 547 11.96 -33.17 15.83
C ASN A 547 11.42 -32.12 16.81
N GLU A 548 12.29 -31.64 17.69
CA GLU A 548 11.93 -30.86 18.86
C GLU A 548 12.05 -29.36 18.58
N CYS A 549 11.13 -28.58 19.16
CA CYS A 549 11.19 -27.14 19.19
C CYS A 549 10.99 -26.59 20.60
N LEU A 550 11.72 -25.51 20.91
CA LEU A 550 11.46 -24.68 22.08
C LEU A 550 10.16 -23.88 21.84
N THR A 551 9.22 -23.92 22.79
CA THR A 551 7.94 -23.21 22.62
C THR A 551 8.10 -21.70 22.64
N SER A 552 7.23 -20.99 21.91
CA SER A 552 7.21 -19.53 21.92
C SER A 552 6.98 -18.94 23.32
N GLY A 553 6.23 -19.65 24.19
CA GLY A 553 6.00 -19.27 25.57
C GLY A 553 7.30 -19.26 26.38
N GLN A 554 8.12 -20.29 26.22
CA GLN A 554 9.42 -20.39 26.90
C GLN A 554 10.39 -19.31 26.41
N ILE A 555 10.44 -19.06 25.10
CA ILE A 555 11.24 -17.98 24.51
C ILE A 555 10.81 -16.63 25.08
N ARG A 556 9.50 -16.36 25.16
CA ARG A 556 8.99 -15.10 25.73
C ARG A 556 9.40 -14.92 27.19
N GLN A 557 9.27 -15.97 28.00
CA GLN A 557 9.65 -15.91 29.40
C GLN A 557 11.14 -15.55 29.54
N TRP A 558 12.00 -16.27 28.82
CA TRP A 558 13.43 -15.98 28.83
C TRP A 558 13.75 -14.56 28.36
N LEU A 559 13.11 -14.07 27.29
CA LEU A 559 13.28 -12.70 26.80
C LEU A 559 12.83 -11.64 27.83
N ILE A 560 11.86 -11.95 28.70
CA ILE A 560 11.44 -11.06 29.80
C ILE A 560 12.51 -11.05 30.89
N ASP A 561 13.04 -12.22 31.24
CA ASP A 561 14.02 -12.38 32.31
C ASP A 561 15.33 -11.63 31.96
N ILE A 562 15.88 -11.84 30.75
CA ILE A 562 17.10 -11.15 30.31
C ILE A 562 16.91 -9.64 30.11
N LYS A 563 15.67 -9.19 29.82
CA LYS A 563 15.37 -7.75 29.70
C LYS A 563 15.62 -7.01 31.01
N ALA A 564 15.32 -7.66 32.13
CA ALA A 564 15.59 -7.12 33.45
C ALA A 564 17.10 -7.06 33.77
N GLU A 565 17.89 -7.97 33.20
CA GLU A 565 19.34 -8.10 33.47
C GLU A 565 20.22 -7.24 32.54
N VAL A 566 19.82 -7.08 31.27
CA VAL A 566 20.67 -6.49 30.21
C VAL A 566 20.25 -5.04 29.85
N GLN A 567 19.29 -4.43 30.58
CA GLN A 567 18.72 -3.09 30.28
C GLN A 567 18.24 -2.95 28.82
N LEU A 568 17.53 -3.96 28.31
CA LEU A 568 17.07 -4.09 26.92
C LEU A 568 15.79 -3.32 26.56
#